data_AF-A0A151FAX0-F1
#
_entry.id   AF-A0A151FAX0-F1
#
_cell.length_a   1.000
_cell.length_b   1.000
_cell.length_c   1.000
_cell.angle_alpha   90.00
_cell.angle_beta   90.00
_cell.angle_gamma   90.00
#
_symmetry.space_group_name_H-M   'P 1'
#
loop_
_entity.id
_entity.type
_entity.pdbx_description
1 polymer ?
#
loop_
_entity_poly.entity_id
_entity_poly.type
_entity_poly.pdbx_seq_one_letter_code
_entity_poly.pdbx_strand_id
1 'polypeptide(L)'
;MIDFIGALIASFVLGFIIGCRIRRFSAVIYVVLFLAAIVVSFFVGNYPFYTFEVSSEIIPLNLVFITSFLGLIVGSLLLGGAHQ
;
A
#
# COMPACT_ATOMS: atom_id res chain seq x y z
N MET A 1 6.38 -16.69 9.39
CA MET A 1 6.99 -15.35 9.38
C MET A 1 7.46 -14.96 7.99
N ILE A 2 8.02 -15.92 7.23
CA ILE A 2 8.49 -15.67 5.86
C ILE A 2 7.32 -15.35 4.91
N ASP A 3 6.15 -15.96 5.13
CA ASP A 3 4.95 -15.75 4.31
C ASP A 3 4.31 -14.38 4.58
N PHE A 4 4.22 -13.96 5.85
CA PHE A 4 3.77 -12.61 6.22
C PHE A 4 4.66 -11.50 5.63
N ILE A 5 5.97 -11.63 5.76
CA ILE A 5 6.94 -10.69 5.16
C ILE A 5 6.84 -10.71 3.63
N GLY A 6 6.71 -11.90 3.03
CA GLY A 6 6.51 -12.06 1.59
C GLY A 6 5.26 -11.33 1.10
N ALA A 7 4.14 -11.46 1.81
CA ALA A 7 2.90 -10.76 1.47
C ALA A 7 3.07 -9.23 1.54
N LEU A 8 3.73 -8.70 2.58
CA LEU A 8 3.99 -7.26 2.70
C LEU A 8 4.88 -6.74 1.57
N ILE A 9 5.94 -7.47 1.23
CA ILE A 9 6.85 -7.11 0.14
C ILE A 9 6.11 -7.15 -1.20
N ALA A 10 5.34 -8.20 -1.47
CA ALA A 10 4.57 -8.31 -2.71
C ALA A 10 3.56 -7.17 -2.85
N SER A 11 2.86 -6.83 -1.77
CA SER A 11 1.91 -5.71 -1.70
C SER A 11 2.59 -4.38 -2.02
N PHE A 12 3.74 -4.13 -1.40
CA PHE A 12 4.54 -2.94 -1.65
C PHE A 12 5.02 -2.87 -3.11
N VAL A 13 5.53 -3.98 -3.66
CA VAL A 13 6.01 -4.04 -5.05
C VAL A 13 4.88 -3.78 -6.04
N LEU A 14 3.69 -4.36 -5.83
CA LEU A 14 2.53 -4.09 -6.68
C LEU A 14 2.13 -2.61 -6.62
N GLY A 15 2.05 -2.04 -5.42
CA GLY A 15 1.82 -0.62 -5.22
C GLY A 15 2.86 0.22 -5.96
N PHE A 16 4.14 -0.13 -5.82
CA PHE A 16 5.26 0.55 -6.45
C PHE A 16 5.18 0.54 -7.98
N ILE A 17 4.93 -0.62 -8.59
CA ILE A 17 4.81 -0.74 -10.05
C ILE A 17 3.68 0.16 -10.58
N ILE A 18 2.53 0.17 -9.88
CA ILE A 18 1.40 1.03 -10.23
C ILE A 18 1.80 2.50 -10.07
N GLY A 19 2.43 2.85 -8.93
CA GLY A 19 2.92 4.19 -8.64
C GLY A 19 3.87 4.75 -9.71
N CYS A 20 4.78 3.92 -10.21
CA CYS A 20 5.73 4.30 -11.27
C CYS A 20 5.06 4.72 -12.58
N ARG A 21 3.82 4.27 -12.84
CA ARG A 21 3.05 4.63 -14.05
C ARG A 21 2.23 5.90 -13.87
N ILE A 22 2.05 6.36 -12.63
CA ILE A 22 1.22 7.52 -12.31
C ILE A 22 2.06 8.78 -12.42
N ARG A 23 1.59 9.76 -13.21
CA ARG A 23 2.23 11.06 -13.34
C ARG A 23 2.41 11.72 -11.97
N ARG A 24 3.59 12.30 -11.73
CA ARG A 24 3.92 12.96 -10.47
C ARG A 24 2.85 13.98 -10.12
N PHE A 25 2.16 13.74 -9.01
CA PHE A 25 1.11 14.62 -8.55
C PHE A 25 1.68 15.76 -7.69
N SER A 26 0.88 16.80 -7.46
CA SER A 26 1.20 17.81 -6.45
C SER A 26 1.33 17.17 -5.06
N ALA A 27 2.22 17.69 -4.22
CA ALA A 27 2.41 17.24 -2.85
C ALA A 27 1.08 17.13 -2.07
N VAL A 28 0.14 18.03 -2.33
CA VAL A 28 -1.20 18.04 -1.73
C VAL A 28 -1.97 16.74 -2.02
N ILE A 29 -1.88 16.21 -3.24
CA ILE A 29 -2.60 14.99 -3.65
C ILE A 29 -2.03 13.77 -2.94
N TYR A 30 -0.70 13.70 -2.75
CA TYR A 30 -0.09 12.61 -1.97
C TYR A 30 -0.55 12.63 -0.51
N VAL A 31 -0.65 13.83 0.10
CA VAL A 31 -1.15 13.97 1.47
C VAL A 31 -2.63 13.54 1.57
N VAL A 32 -3.45 13.92 0.59
CA VAL A 32 -4.86 13.50 0.51
C VAL A 32 -4.98 11.98 0.34
N LEU A 33 -4.18 11.37 -0.54
CA LEU A 33 -4.14 9.92 -0.74
C LEU A 33 -3.67 9.18 0.52
N PHE A 34 -2.68 9.72 1.23
CA PHE A 34 -2.20 9.16 2.48
C PHE A 34 -3.25 9.24 3.60
N LEU A 35 -3.92 10.38 3.75
CA LEU A 35 -5.04 10.55 4.68
C LEU A 35 -6.20 9.62 4.34
N ALA A 36 -6.56 9.51 3.06
CA ALA A 36 -7.59 8.58 2.61
C ALA A 36 -7.20 7.13 2.94
N ALA A 37 -5.94 6.75 2.77
CA ALA A 37 -5.47 5.42 3.12
C ALA A 37 -5.57 5.14 4.62
N ILE A 38 -5.23 6.12 5.48
CA ILE A 38 -5.39 6.01 6.93
C ILE A 38 -6.87 5.88 7.32
N VAL A 39 -7.74 6.72 6.74
CA VAL A 39 -9.18 6.70 7.01
C VAL A 39 -9.80 5.37 6.58
N VAL A 40 -9.47 4.89 5.37
CA VAL A 40 -9.91 3.58 4.88
C VAL A 40 -9.38 2.47 5.78
N SER A 41 -8.12 2.51 6.18
CA SER A 41 -7.54 1.54 7.11
C SER A 41 -8.26 1.54 8.47
N PHE A 42 -8.63 2.71 8.99
CA PHE A 42 -9.39 2.85 10.22
C PHE A 42 -10.81 2.27 10.10
N PHE A 43 -11.51 2.52 8.99
CA PHE A 43 -12.85 1.97 8.73
C PHE A 43 -12.84 0.47 8.39
N VAL A 44 -11.78 -0.03 7.76
CA VAL A 44 -11.53 -1.47 7.59
C VAL A 44 -11.36 -2.14 8.96
N GLY A 45 -10.89 -1.41 9.97
CA GLY A 45 -10.90 -1.82 11.37
C GLY A 45 -9.76 -2.77 11.76
N ASN A 46 -9.61 -3.00 13.06
CA ASN A 46 -8.62 -3.90 13.64
C ASN A 46 -9.34 -5.11 14.27
N TYR A 47 -9.33 -6.26 13.56
CA TYR A 47 -9.67 -7.64 14.03
C TYR A 47 -11.15 -7.94 14.42
N PRO A 48 -11.79 -9.10 14.07
CA PRO A 48 -11.29 -10.29 13.34
C PRO A 48 -11.91 -10.54 11.93
N PHE A 49 -12.64 -9.60 11.31
CA PHE A 49 -13.42 -9.94 10.10
C PHE A 49 -12.70 -9.78 8.74
N TYR A 50 -11.49 -9.19 8.71
CA TYR A 50 -10.73 -8.94 7.48
C TYR A 50 -9.27 -9.37 7.62
N THR A 51 -9.06 -10.65 7.89
CA THR A 51 -7.74 -11.28 7.88
C THR A 51 -7.69 -12.30 6.76
N PHE A 52 -6.60 -12.31 6.01
CA PHE A 52 -6.35 -13.41 5.08
C PHE A 52 -5.53 -14.47 5.80
N GLU A 53 -6.05 -15.68 5.85
CA GLU A 53 -5.28 -16.84 6.27
C GLU A 53 -4.48 -17.36 5.07
N VAL A 54 -3.16 -17.24 5.14
CA VAL A 54 -2.26 -17.80 4.12
C VAL A 54 -1.41 -18.87 4.80
N SER A 55 -1.68 -20.13 4.45
CA SER A 55 -1.01 -21.37 4.87
C SER A 55 -0.97 -21.68 6.38
N SER A 56 -0.66 -20.72 7.26
CA SER A 56 -0.68 -20.85 8.73
C SER A 56 -0.61 -19.48 9.44
N GLU A 57 -0.59 -18.36 8.70
CA GLU A 57 -0.45 -17.02 9.28
C GLU A 57 -1.69 -16.15 9.00
N ILE A 58 -2.14 -15.46 10.04
CA ILE A 58 -3.23 -14.49 9.99
C ILE A 58 -2.60 -13.15 9.58
N ILE A 59 -2.81 -12.77 8.32
CA ILE A 59 -2.30 -11.51 7.78
C ILE A 59 -3.39 -10.45 7.91
N PRO A 60 -3.21 -9.42 8.75
CA PRO A 60 -4.16 -8.32 8.85
C PRO A 60 -4.15 -7.49 7.56
N LEU A 61 -5.33 -7.33 6.96
CA LEU A 61 -5.52 -6.70 5.65
C LEU A 61 -5.14 -5.21 5.65
N ASN A 62 -5.25 -4.55 6.81
CA ASN A 62 -4.85 -3.15 7.00
C ASN A 62 -3.36 -2.92 6.68
N LEU A 63 -2.48 -3.84 7.06
CA LEU A 63 -1.04 -3.75 6.88
C LEU A 63 -0.66 -3.92 5.41
N VAL A 64 -1.27 -4.89 4.72
CA VAL A 64 -1.14 -5.10 3.26
C VAL A 64 -1.61 -3.87 2.49
N PHE A 65 -2.72 -3.26 2.92
CA PHE A 65 -3.26 -2.06 2.29
C PHE A 65 -2.33 -0.85 2.47
N ILE A 66 -1.85 -0.60 3.69
CA ILE A 66 -0.91 0.49 3.97
C ILE A 66 0.39 0.30 3.20
N THR A 67 0.97 -0.92 3.18
CA THR A 67 2.21 -1.17 2.44
C THR A 67 2.05 -1.01 0.93
N SER A 68 0.91 -1.40 0.36
CA SER A 68 0.60 -1.13 -1.05
C SER A 68 0.51 0.37 -1.34
N PHE A 69 -0.14 1.14 -0.46
CA PHE A 69 -0.24 2.59 -0.62
C PHE A 69 1.11 3.30 -0.51
N LEU A 70 1.96 2.86 0.42
CA LEU A 70 3.34 3.34 0.53
C LEU A 70 4.12 3.02 -0.74
N GLY A 71 3.98 1.81 -1.27
CA GLY A 71 4.56 1.43 -2.56
C GLY A 71 4.16 2.40 -3.66
N LEU A 72 2.86 2.70 -3.79
CA LEU A 72 2.33 3.60 -4.81
C LEU A 72 2.90 5.03 -4.68
N ILE A 73 2.91 5.58 -3.47
CA ILE A 73 3.48 6.92 -3.21
C ILE A 73 4.96 6.94 -3.58
N VAL A 74 5.74 5.95 -3.13
CA VAL A 74 7.18 5.84 -3.40
C VAL A 74 7.45 5.67 -4.90
N GLY A 75 6.70 4.80 -5.59
CA GLY A 75 6.84 4.58 -7.03
C GLY A 75 6.54 5.83 -7.84
N SER A 76 5.49 6.55 -7.48
CA SER A 76 5.11 7.79 -8.15
C SER A 76 6.09 8.94 -7.87
N LEU A 77 6.64 9.03 -6.66
CA LEU A 77 7.65 10.04 -6.30
C LEU A 77 9.00 9.82 -6.99
N LEU A 78 9.46 8.56 -7.05
CA LEU A 78 10.77 8.21 -7.60
C LEU A 78 10.78 8.16 -9.13
N LEU A 79 9.76 7.54 -9.73
CA LEU A 79 9.74 7.23 -11.17
C LEU A 79 8.53 7.81 -11.91
N GLY A 80 7.45 8.15 -11.22
CA GLY A 80 6.20 8.67 -11.79
C GLY A 80 6.30 10.03 -12.49
N GLY A 81 7.46 10.65 -12.56
CA GLY A 81 7.71 11.88 -13.32
C GLY A 81 8.92 11.82 -14.24
N ALA A 82 9.63 10.69 -14.31
CA ALA A 82 10.90 10.57 -15.04
C ALA A 82 10.73 10.55 -16.57
N HIS A 83 9.50 10.58 -17.07
CA HIS A 83 9.17 10.66 -18.50
C HIS A 83 8.77 12.08 -18.93
N GLN A 84 9.37 13.10 -18.31
CA GLN A 84 9.35 14.49 -18.78
C GLN A 84 10.77 15.00 -18.95
#